data_AF-A0A3C0SU39-F1
#
_entry.id   AF-A0A3C0SU39-F1
#
_cell.length_a   1.000
_cell.length_b   1.000
_cell.length_c   1.000
_cell.angle_alpha   90.00
_cell.angle_beta   90.00
_cell.angle_gamma   90.00
#
_symmetry.space_group_name_H-M   'P 1'
#
loop_
_entity.id
_entity.type
_entity.pdbx_description
1 polymer ?
#
loop_
_entity_poly.entity_id
_entity_poly.type
_entity_poly.pdbx_seq_one_letter_code
_entity_poly.pdbx_strand_id
1 'polypeptide(L)'
;MDRMDFTHAVARLRVMEKRLLDKNRIERLLDSDGPQEVLKILQETTYGDLINNIASVYDYEKVLKEELVNLYSTLYKISPMKEIIDIMSIKYDYHNIKVLLKAKALSKDLSNILIPIGTIPLETLKSSILSDELKSLDKHTGEIVTKVEGEFEVNSDPQVIDTLLDKYMFEDMLEKAKAINVEYITRYINESIDITNIKTMLRVKKQNKDGRFLESVLIPGGTINHNLFIEGMNESLEIFTSKISRTPYSKVLHAILEEYMATGNISSLDTLYDNYFMDHAKD
;
A
#
# COMPACT_ATOMS: atom_id res chain seq x y z
N MET A 1 -17.12 8.35 18.34
CA MET A 1 -16.26 7.21 18.69
C MET A 1 -15.83 7.37 20.14
N ASP A 2 -16.22 6.45 21.01
CA ASP A 2 -15.79 6.48 22.41
C ASP A 2 -14.39 5.87 22.54
N ARG A 3 -13.46 6.58 23.18
CA ARG A 3 -12.10 6.08 23.40
C ARG A 3 -12.08 4.85 24.32
N MET A 4 -13.05 4.75 25.23
CA MET A 4 -13.11 3.65 26.20
C MET A 4 -13.27 2.29 25.53
N ASP A 5 -14.02 2.22 24.42
CA ASP A 5 -14.26 0.99 23.65
C ASP A 5 -12.96 0.39 23.07
N PHE A 6 -11.96 1.23 22.82
CA PHE A 6 -10.68 0.81 22.23
C PHE A 6 -9.63 0.39 23.26
N THR A 7 -9.88 0.57 24.56
CA THR A 7 -8.89 0.31 25.61
C THR A 7 -8.32 -1.11 25.55
N HIS A 8 -9.19 -2.11 25.39
CA HIS A 8 -8.78 -3.51 25.29
C HIS A 8 -8.03 -3.81 23.99
N ALA A 9 -8.47 -3.24 22.86
CA ALA A 9 -7.80 -3.37 21.57
C ALA A 9 -6.39 -2.78 21.63
N VAL A 10 -6.26 -1.56 22.16
CA VAL A 10 -4.97 -0.86 22.34
C VAL A 10 -4.04 -1.65 23.25
N ALA A 11 -4.53 -2.16 24.39
CA ALA A 11 -3.70 -2.96 25.30
C ALA A 11 -3.14 -4.21 24.61
N ARG A 12 -3.95 -4.92 23.80
CA ARG A 12 -3.49 -6.08 23.02
C ARG A 12 -2.49 -5.68 21.93
N LEU A 13 -2.75 -4.58 21.21
CA LEU A 13 -1.83 -4.05 20.21
C LEU A 13 -0.46 -3.74 20.82
N ARG A 14 -0.40 -3.06 21.97
CA ARG A 14 0.87 -2.77 22.67
C ARG A 14 1.63 -4.03 23.07
N VAL A 15 0.95 -5.14 23.35
CA VAL A 15 1.60 -6.43 23.60
C VAL A 15 2.15 -7.03 22.29
N MET A 16 1.40 -6.93 21.19
CA MET A 16 1.83 -7.41 19.88
C MET A 16 3.02 -6.61 19.33
N GLU A 17 3.07 -5.29 19.55
CA GLU A 17 4.19 -4.42 19.15
C GLU A 17 5.53 -4.90 19.74
N LYS A 18 5.53 -5.45 20.96
CA LYS A 18 6.74 -6.00 21.60
C LYS A 18 7.28 -7.26 20.91
N ARG A 19 6.52 -7.86 19.99
CA ARG A 19 6.92 -9.06 19.23
C ARG A 19 7.57 -8.73 17.89
N LEU A 20 7.53 -7.47 17.47
CA LEU A 20 8.21 -7.00 16.26
C LEU A 20 9.72 -7.33 16.33
N LEU A 21 10.34 -7.44 15.17
CA LEU A 21 11.79 -7.62 15.09
C LEU A 21 12.48 -6.36 15.61
N ASP A 22 13.27 -6.50 16.67
CA ASP A 22 14.08 -5.41 17.19
C ASP A 22 15.35 -5.21 16.36
N LYS A 23 16.05 -4.09 16.62
CA LYS A 23 17.26 -3.72 15.90
C LYS A 23 18.33 -4.81 15.95
N ASN A 24 18.57 -5.40 17.13
CA ASN A 24 19.58 -6.45 17.31
C ASN A 24 19.24 -7.68 16.46
N ARG A 25 17.96 -8.04 16.37
CA ARG A 25 17.53 -9.18 15.57
C ARG A 25 17.64 -8.89 14.07
N ILE A 26 17.34 -7.67 13.62
CA ILE A 26 17.59 -7.25 12.22
C ILE A 26 19.09 -7.31 11.90
N GLU A 27 19.97 -6.83 12.78
CA GLU A 27 21.42 -6.92 12.59
C GLU A 27 21.88 -8.39 12.47
N ARG A 28 21.40 -9.28 13.36
CA ARG A 28 21.66 -10.73 13.26
C ARG A 28 21.20 -11.33 11.93
N LEU A 29 20.07 -10.87 11.37
CA LEU A 29 19.58 -11.35 10.08
C LEU A 29 20.50 -10.90 8.94
N LEU A 30 21.01 -9.67 8.98
CA LEU A 30 21.94 -9.13 7.99
C LEU A 30 23.29 -9.85 8.02
N ASP A 31 23.77 -10.22 9.21
CA ASP A 31 25.05 -10.92 9.41
C ASP A 31 24.96 -12.44 9.18
N SER A 32 23.80 -12.96 8.78
CA SER A 32 23.58 -14.40 8.63
C SER A 32 24.23 -14.98 7.37
N ASP A 33 24.75 -16.21 7.47
CA ASP A 33 25.47 -16.89 6.38
C ASP A 33 24.55 -17.48 5.28
N GLY A 34 23.26 -17.10 5.26
CA GLY A 34 22.33 -17.50 4.20
C GLY A 34 20.91 -17.83 4.69
N PRO A 35 20.02 -18.25 3.77
CA PRO A 35 18.59 -18.40 4.02
C PRO A 35 18.23 -19.37 5.15
N GLN A 36 19.02 -20.42 5.37
CA GLN A 36 18.81 -21.38 6.44
C GLN A 36 18.99 -20.74 7.82
N GLU A 37 20.02 -19.90 7.98
CA GLU A 37 20.30 -19.25 9.26
C GLU A 37 19.31 -18.12 9.54
N VAL A 38 18.91 -17.37 8.49
CA VAL A 38 17.79 -16.43 8.54
C VAL A 38 16.54 -17.10 9.13
N LEU A 39 16.16 -18.27 8.64
CA LEU A 39 14.96 -18.95 9.14
C LEU A 39 15.10 -19.43 10.58
N LYS A 40 16.28 -19.89 11.02
CA LYS A 40 16.47 -20.23 12.44
C LYS A 40 16.31 -19.01 13.34
N ILE A 41 16.82 -17.85 12.94
CA ILE A 41 16.63 -16.60 13.69
C ILE A 41 15.14 -16.25 13.74
N LEU A 42 14.43 -16.38 12.62
CA LEU A 42 12.99 -16.12 12.56
C LEU A 42 12.15 -17.17 13.32
N GLN A 43 12.65 -18.39 13.53
CA GLN A 43 11.99 -19.40 14.37
C GLN A 43 11.87 -18.98 15.83
N GLU A 44 12.76 -18.10 16.31
CA GLU A 44 12.72 -17.52 17.67
C GLU A 44 11.67 -16.40 17.82
N THR A 45 10.81 -16.20 16.82
CA THR A 45 9.88 -15.05 16.73
C THR A 45 8.44 -15.51 16.54
N THR A 46 7.51 -14.56 16.32
CA THR A 46 6.12 -14.88 16.00
C THR A 46 5.96 -15.77 14.75
N TYR A 47 6.97 -15.77 13.86
CA TYR A 47 6.97 -16.59 12.66
C TYR A 47 7.28 -18.08 12.91
N GLY A 48 7.76 -18.45 14.09
CA GLY A 48 8.30 -19.79 14.34
C GLY A 48 7.33 -20.94 14.10
N ASP A 49 6.09 -20.81 14.56
CA ASP A 49 5.05 -21.83 14.35
C ASP A 49 4.75 -22.06 12.86
N LEU A 50 4.82 -20.99 12.06
CA LEU A 50 4.57 -21.02 10.63
C LEU A 50 5.76 -21.56 9.84
N ILE A 51 6.99 -21.27 10.28
CA ILE A 51 8.21 -21.77 9.63
C ILE A 51 8.29 -23.30 9.73
N ASN A 52 7.75 -23.90 10.80
CA ASN A 52 7.71 -25.36 10.93
C ASN A 52 6.81 -26.04 9.88
N ASN A 53 5.94 -25.28 9.20
CA ASN A 53 4.99 -25.79 8.21
C ASN A 53 5.48 -25.66 6.76
N ILE A 54 6.68 -25.09 6.52
CA ILE A 54 7.25 -24.96 5.17
C ILE A 54 8.29 -26.04 4.89
N ALA A 55 8.29 -26.54 3.65
CA ALA A 55 9.18 -27.63 3.23
C ALA A 55 10.56 -27.13 2.77
N SER A 56 10.64 -25.88 2.30
CA SER A 56 11.85 -25.27 1.77
C SER A 56 12.08 -23.90 2.38
N VAL A 57 13.34 -23.52 2.54
CA VAL A 57 13.70 -22.18 3.03
C VAL A 57 13.24 -21.06 2.09
N TYR A 58 13.00 -21.40 0.82
CA TYR A 58 12.51 -20.47 -0.20
C TYR A 58 10.98 -20.30 -0.20
N ASP A 59 10.26 -21.04 0.66
CA ASP A 59 8.81 -20.89 0.85
C ASP A 59 8.47 -19.80 1.89
N TYR A 60 9.43 -18.96 2.30
CA TYR A 60 9.24 -17.95 3.36
C TYR A 60 8.11 -16.96 3.06
N GLU A 61 7.77 -16.70 1.79
CA GLU A 61 6.64 -15.84 1.43
C GLU A 61 5.30 -16.38 1.96
N LYS A 62 5.15 -17.71 2.04
CA LYS A 62 3.95 -18.34 2.62
C LYS A 62 3.86 -18.02 4.11
N VAL A 63 4.98 -18.07 4.83
CA VAL A 63 5.06 -17.71 6.25
C VAL A 63 4.67 -16.25 6.47
N LEU A 64 5.25 -15.34 5.68
CA LEU A 64 4.95 -13.91 5.79
C LEU A 64 3.47 -13.60 5.48
N LYS A 65 2.93 -14.23 4.43
CA LYS A 65 1.52 -14.09 4.07
C LYS A 65 0.59 -14.62 5.16
N GLU A 66 0.86 -15.81 5.70
CA GLU A 66 0.03 -16.41 6.74
C GLU A 66 0.07 -15.60 8.03
N GLU A 67 1.23 -15.07 8.42
CA GLU A 67 1.30 -14.19 9.59
C GLU A 67 0.55 -12.87 9.38
N LEU A 68 0.59 -12.31 8.16
CA LEU A 68 -0.20 -11.15 7.82
C LEU A 68 -1.71 -11.44 7.92
N VAL A 69 -2.16 -12.62 7.48
CA VAL A 69 -3.56 -13.08 7.64
C VAL A 69 -3.92 -13.20 9.13
N ASN A 70 -3.05 -13.82 9.93
CA ASN A 70 -3.24 -13.97 11.38
C ASN A 70 -3.35 -12.61 12.09
N LEU A 71 -2.50 -11.65 11.69
CA LEU A 71 -2.53 -10.29 12.20
C LEU A 71 -3.89 -9.64 11.92
N TYR A 72 -4.34 -9.59 10.66
CA TYR A 72 -5.63 -8.97 10.32
C TYR A 72 -6.80 -9.69 10.98
N SER A 73 -6.79 -11.03 11.02
CA SER A 73 -7.80 -11.81 11.75
C SER A 73 -7.86 -11.41 13.23
N THR A 74 -6.70 -11.19 13.86
CA THR A 74 -6.62 -10.73 15.24
C THR A 74 -7.15 -9.30 15.37
N LEU A 75 -6.77 -8.38 14.48
CA LEU A 75 -7.24 -7.00 14.48
C LEU A 75 -8.77 -6.91 14.37
N TYR A 76 -9.38 -7.69 13.47
CA TYR A 76 -10.84 -7.76 13.34
C TYR A 76 -11.52 -8.32 14.60
N LYS A 77 -10.88 -9.27 15.31
CA LYS A 77 -11.43 -9.84 16.55
C LYS A 77 -11.37 -8.89 17.75
N ILE A 78 -10.34 -8.04 17.81
CA ILE A 78 -10.10 -7.18 18.98
C ILE A 78 -10.63 -5.76 18.79
N SER A 79 -10.76 -5.30 17.54
CA SER A 79 -11.24 -3.94 17.25
C SER A 79 -12.75 -3.85 17.49
N PRO A 80 -13.23 -2.83 18.22
CA PRO A 80 -14.66 -2.57 18.36
C PRO A 80 -15.27 -2.00 17.07
N MET A 81 -14.45 -1.58 16.10
CA MET A 81 -14.88 -1.02 14.82
C MET A 81 -14.07 -1.64 13.68
N LYS A 82 -14.73 -2.46 12.86
CA LYS A 82 -14.07 -3.18 11.75
C LYS A 82 -13.67 -2.23 10.62
N GLU A 83 -14.40 -1.11 10.47
CA GLU A 83 -14.26 -0.16 9.38
C GLU A 83 -12.87 0.49 9.37
N ILE A 84 -12.24 0.63 10.54
CA ILE A 84 -10.86 1.13 10.65
C ILE A 84 -9.88 0.14 10.04
N ILE A 85 -10.11 -1.16 10.25
CA ILE A 85 -9.29 -2.23 9.68
C ILE A 85 -9.56 -2.34 8.18
N ASP A 86 -10.83 -2.17 7.76
CA ASP A 86 -11.26 -2.20 6.36
C ASP A 86 -10.49 -1.17 5.51
N ILE A 87 -10.29 0.06 6.01
CA ILE A 87 -9.49 1.07 5.31
C ILE A 87 -8.09 0.54 4.98
N MET A 88 -7.46 -0.16 5.92
CA MET A 88 -6.10 -0.69 5.74
C MET A 88 -6.08 -2.00 4.93
N SER A 89 -7.22 -2.68 4.77
CA SER A 89 -7.32 -3.91 3.96
C SER A 89 -7.70 -3.67 2.51
N ILE A 90 -8.34 -2.53 2.18
CA ILE A 90 -8.68 -2.14 0.80
C ILE A 90 -7.49 -2.27 -0.16
N LYS A 91 -6.27 -1.91 0.30
CA LYS A 91 -5.07 -2.07 -0.53
C LYS A 91 -4.85 -3.51 -1.04
N TYR A 92 -5.32 -4.51 -0.30
CA TYR A 92 -5.24 -5.91 -0.72
C TYR A 92 -6.36 -6.31 -1.67
N ASP A 93 -7.56 -5.70 -1.58
CA ASP A 93 -8.59 -5.87 -2.61
C ASP A 93 -8.04 -5.38 -3.97
N TYR A 94 -7.51 -4.15 -4.00
CA TYR A 94 -6.95 -3.55 -5.21
C TYR A 94 -5.69 -4.26 -5.69
N HIS A 95 -4.82 -4.75 -4.79
CA HIS A 95 -3.71 -5.63 -5.16
C HIS A 95 -4.19 -6.91 -5.84
N ASN A 96 -5.18 -7.59 -5.25
CA ASN A 96 -5.73 -8.82 -5.83
C ASN A 96 -6.38 -8.56 -7.19
N ILE A 97 -7.12 -7.46 -7.34
CA ILE A 97 -7.72 -7.05 -8.63
C ILE A 97 -6.59 -6.82 -9.67
N LYS A 98 -5.53 -6.07 -9.32
CA LYS A 98 -4.36 -5.88 -10.21
C LYS A 98 -3.77 -7.20 -10.66
N VAL A 99 -3.54 -8.12 -9.71
CA VAL A 99 -2.98 -9.44 -9.99
C VAL A 99 -3.88 -10.24 -10.91
N LEU A 100 -5.19 -10.28 -10.66
CA LEU A 100 -6.16 -11.04 -11.47
C LEU A 100 -6.30 -10.47 -12.89
N LEU A 101 -6.35 -9.15 -13.05
CA LEU A 101 -6.39 -8.52 -14.38
C LEU A 101 -5.09 -8.78 -15.17
N LYS A 102 -3.93 -8.69 -14.50
CA LYS A 102 -2.64 -9.02 -15.13
C LYS A 102 -2.52 -10.51 -15.46
N ALA A 103 -3.03 -11.39 -14.60
CA ALA A 103 -3.08 -12.83 -14.84
C ALA A 103 -3.89 -13.15 -16.10
N LYS A 104 -5.07 -12.51 -16.24
CA LYS A 104 -5.93 -12.59 -17.42
C LYS A 104 -5.23 -12.05 -18.68
N ALA A 105 -4.65 -10.85 -18.60
CA ALA A 105 -3.95 -10.22 -19.73
C ALA A 105 -2.72 -11.00 -20.21
N LEU A 106 -1.98 -11.63 -19.29
CA LEU A 106 -0.78 -12.40 -19.60
C LEU A 106 -1.04 -13.88 -19.84
N SER A 107 -2.28 -14.35 -19.66
CA SER A 107 -2.63 -15.78 -19.66
C SER A 107 -1.74 -16.61 -18.74
N LYS A 108 -1.49 -16.11 -17.52
CA LYS A 108 -0.64 -16.76 -16.50
C LYS A 108 -1.39 -16.93 -15.19
N ASP A 109 -1.11 -18.02 -14.49
CA ASP A 109 -1.54 -18.15 -13.10
C ASP A 109 -0.61 -17.34 -12.17
N LEU A 110 -1.18 -16.35 -11.51
CA LEU A 110 -0.52 -15.52 -10.49
C LEU A 110 -1.17 -15.70 -9.11
N SER A 111 -1.88 -16.81 -8.89
CA SER A 111 -2.60 -17.06 -7.64
C SER A 111 -1.70 -17.10 -6.41
N ASN A 112 -0.41 -17.39 -6.58
CA ASN A 112 0.57 -17.47 -5.49
C ASN A 112 0.78 -16.14 -4.76
N ILE A 113 0.67 -15.02 -5.48
CA ILE A 113 0.87 -13.65 -4.96
C ILE A 113 -0.44 -12.96 -4.52
N LEU A 114 -1.57 -13.66 -4.54
CA LEU A 114 -2.83 -13.18 -3.98
C LEU A 114 -2.81 -13.21 -2.44
N ILE A 115 -3.48 -12.22 -1.83
CA ILE A 115 -3.49 -11.98 -0.38
C ILE A 115 -4.94 -12.00 0.13
N PRO A 116 -5.36 -13.00 0.92
CA PRO A 116 -6.77 -13.18 1.34
C PRO A 116 -7.14 -12.30 2.56
N ILE A 117 -6.88 -11.00 2.49
CA ILE A 117 -7.02 -10.05 3.61
C ILE A 117 -7.95 -8.87 3.28
N GLY A 118 -8.39 -8.78 2.03
CA GLY A 118 -9.28 -7.72 1.56
C GLY A 118 -10.68 -7.74 2.19
N THR A 119 -11.45 -6.69 1.91
CA THR A 119 -12.86 -6.57 2.31
C THR A 119 -13.78 -7.44 1.45
N ILE A 120 -13.31 -7.88 0.28
CA ILE A 120 -14.02 -8.77 -0.62
C ILE A 120 -13.41 -10.18 -0.50
N PRO A 121 -14.22 -11.25 -0.34
CA PRO A 121 -13.70 -12.61 -0.31
C PRO A 121 -12.87 -12.92 -1.57
N LEU A 122 -11.66 -13.46 -1.37
CA LEU A 122 -10.71 -13.69 -2.46
C LEU A 122 -11.29 -14.57 -3.57
N GLU A 123 -12.02 -15.62 -3.21
CA GLU A 123 -12.65 -16.52 -4.18
C GLU A 123 -13.73 -15.80 -5.00
N THR A 124 -14.46 -14.86 -4.41
CA THR A 124 -15.43 -14.03 -5.14
C THR A 124 -14.76 -13.09 -6.14
N LEU A 125 -13.64 -12.45 -5.76
CA LEU A 125 -12.84 -11.66 -6.70
C LEU A 125 -12.31 -12.53 -7.84
N LYS A 126 -11.72 -13.68 -7.50
CA LYS A 126 -11.13 -14.61 -8.46
C LYS A 126 -12.15 -15.14 -9.45
N SER A 127 -13.30 -15.63 -8.96
CA SER A 127 -14.35 -16.13 -9.83
C SER A 127 -14.87 -15.02 -10.74
N SER A 128 -15.23 -13.87 -10.18
CA SER A 128 -15.85 -12.77 -10.94
C SER A 128 -14.97 -12.24 -12.06
N ILE A 129 -13.68 -12.01 -11.78
CA ILE A 129 -12.76 -11.38 -12.73
C ILE A 129 -12.30 -12.38 -13.81
N LEU A 130 -12.07 -13.64 -13.44
CA LEU A 130 -11.59 -14.64 -14.39
C LEU A 130 -12.71 -15.20 -15.28
N SER A 131 -13.98 -15.15 -14.85
CA SER A 131 -15.13 -15.60 -15.64
C SER A 131 -15.93 -14.49 -16.33
N ASP A 132 -15.52 -13.22 -16.16
CA ASP A 132 -16.28 -12.05 -16.64
C ASP A 132 -17.71 -11.93 -16.06
N GLU A 133 -17.95 -12.55 -14.90
CA GLU A 133 -19.23 -12.52 -14.19
C GLU A 133 -19.19 -11.55 -12.99
N LEU A 134 -19.09 -10.25 -13.29
CA LEU A 134 -18.95 -9.20 -12.27
C LEU A 134 -20.20 -8.96 -11.40
N LYS A 135 -21.32 -9.64 -11.67
CA LYS A 135 -22.59 -9.48 -10.92
C LYS A 135 -22.49 -9.89 -9.45
N SER A 136 -21.50 -10.71 -9.10
CA SER A 136 -21.27 -11.13 -7.71
C SER A 136 -20.42 -10.14 -6.91
N LEU A 137 -19.83 -9.14 -7.58
CA LEU A 137 -19.19 -7.99 -6.94
C LEU A 137 -20.24 -6.92 -6.66
N ASP A 138 -19.93 -6.02 -5.73
CA ASP A 138 -20.72 -4.81 -5.59
C ASP A 138 -20.59 -3.95 -6.86
N LYS A 139 -21.61 -3.12 -7.10
CA LYS A 139 -21.71 -2.32 -8.33
C LYS A 139 -20.48 -1.45 -8.57
N HIS A 140 -19.92 -0.86 -7.51
CA HIS A 140 -18.78 0.04 -7.61
C HIS A 140 -17.51 -0.70 -8.04
N THR A 141 -17.19 -1.80 -7.37
CA THR A 141 -16.03 -2.64 -7.76
C THR A 141 -16.17 -3.19 -9.18
N GLY A 142 -17.37 -3.67 -9.57
CA GLY A 142 -17.61 -4.17 -10.92
C GLY A 142 -17.43 -3.09 -12.00
N GLU A 143 -17.87 -1.86 -11.74
CA GLU A 143 -17.66 -0.73 -12.65
C GLU A 143 -16.17 -0.35 -12.77
N ILE A 144 -15.41 -0.41 -11.68
CA ILE A 144 -13.96 -0.17 -11.69
C ILE A 144 -13.25 -1.20 -12.56
N VAL A 145 -13.53 -2.50 -12.35
CA VAL A 145 -12.94 -3.59 -13.14
C VAL A 145 -13.22 -3.37 -14.63
N THR A 146 -14.47 -3.11 -14.98
CA THR A 146 -14.89 -2.87 -16.38
C THR A 146 -14.15 -1.69 -17.01
N LYS A 147 -14.02 -0.57 -16.30
CA LYS A 147 -13.31 0.63 -16.79
C LYS A 147 -11.83 0.36 -17.01
N VAL A 148 -11.18 -0.32 -16.07
CA VAL A 148 -9.75 -0.63 -16.14
C VAL A 148 -9.46 -1.60 -17.29
N GLU A 149 -10.30 -2.62 -17.48
CA GLU A 149 -10.18 -3.55 -18.61
C GLU A 149 -10.35 -2.81 -19.95
N GLY A 150 -11.39 -1.97 -20.09
CA GLY A 150 -11.59 -1.19 -21.31
C GLY A 150 -10.41 -0.25 -21.64
N GLU A 151 -9.85 0.42 -20.64
CA GLU A 151 -8.66 1.27 -20.84
C GLU A 151 -7.40 0.45 -21.18
N PHE A 152 -7.28 -0.74 -20.61
CA PHE A 152 -6.18 -1.65 -20.94
C PHE A 152 -6.31 -2.22 -22.37
N GLU A 153 -7.52 -2.54 -22.84
CA GLU A 153 -7.75 -3.00 -24.22
C GLU A 153 -7.35 -1.93 -25.25
N VAL A 154 -7.57 -0.65 -24.95
CA VAL A 154 -7.21 0.47 -25.84
C VAL A 154 -5.71 0.74 -25.84
N ASN A 155 -5.07 0.76 -24.66
CA ASN A 155 -3.68 1.20 -24.53
C ASN A 155 -2.64 0.06 -24.57
N SER A 156 -3.04 -1.16 -24.21
CA SER A 156 -2.17 -2.34 -24.06
C SER A 156 -0.93 -2.15 -23.15
N ASP A 157 -0.93 -1.12 -22.30
CA ASP A 157 0.14 -0.82 -21.35
C ASP A 157 -0.26 -1.32 -19.94
N PRO A 158 0.44 -2.32 -19.36
CA PRO A 158 0.18 -2.82 -18.01
C PRO A 158 0.26 -1.74 -16.92
N GLN A 159 0.98 -0.64 -17.17
CA GLN A 159 1.07 0.48 -16.24
C GLN A 159 -0.29 1.18 -16.04
N VAL A 160 -1.20 1.09 -17.01
CA VAL A 160 -2.56 1.64 -16.93
C VAL A 160 -3.36 0.94 -15.83
N ILE A 161 -3.26 -0.40 -15.75
CA ILE A 161 -3.92 -1.21 -14.71
C ILE A 161 -3.46 -0.75 -13.32
N ASP A 162 -2.15 -0.62 -13.11
CA ASP A 162 -1.60 -0.21 -11.82
C ASP A 162 -2.09 1.17 -11.41
N THR A 163 -2.01 2.11 -12.34
CA THR A 163 -2.22 3.54 -12.05
C THR A 163 -3.68 3.88 -11.83
N LEU A 164 -4.59 3.31 -12.63
CA LEU A 164 -6.03 3.49 -12.44
C LEU A 164 -6.50 2.83 -11.15
N LEU A 165 -6.04 1.61 -10.85
CA LEU A 165 -6.41 0.92 -9.62
C LEU A 165 -5.84 1.60 -8.38
N ASP A 166 -4.63 2.20 -8.44
CA ASP A 166 -4.13 3.03 -7.34
C ASP A 166 -5.03 4.25 -7.10
N LYS A 167 -5.47 4.93 -8.17
CA LYS A 167 -6.40 6.05 -8.06
C LYS A 167 -7.70 5.64 -7.38
N TYR A 168 -8.36 4.59 -7.86
CA TYR A 168 -9.62 4.10 -7.28
C TYR A 168 -9.44 3.60 -5.84
N MET A 169 -8.32 2.93 -5.54
CA MET A 169 -7.97 2.51 -4.18
C MET A 169 -7.96 3.69 -3.20
N PHE A 170 -7.26 4.78 -3.55
CA PHE A 170 -7.18 5.95 -2.69
C PHE A 170 -8.51 6.72 -2.61
N GLU A 171 -9.30 6.76 -3.69
CA GLU A 171 -10.66 7.32 -3.67
C GLU A 171 -11.55 6.58 -2.65
N ASP A 172 -11.57 5.24 -2.69
CA ASP A 172 -12.33 4.39 -1.77
C ASP A 172 -11.85 4.52 -0.32
N MET A 173 -10.53 4.50 -0.12
CA MET A 173 -9.92 4.69 1.19
C MET A 173 -10.33 6.05 1.78
N LEU A 174 -10.27 7.12 0.97
CA LEU A 174 -10.61 8.47 1.40
C LEU A 174 -12.11 8.63 1.71
N GLU A 175 -12.98 8.04 0.89
CA GLU A 175 -14.43 8.03 1.15
C GLU A 175 -14.74 7.35 2.50
N LYS A 176 -14.20 6.15 2.72
CA LYS A 176 -14.41 5.42 3.99
C LYS A 176 -13.82 6.16 5.17
N ALA A 177 -12.65 6.77 5.04
CA ALA A 177 -12.06 7.56 6.12
C ALA A 177 -12.92 8.77 6.51
N LYS A 178 -13.47 9.49 5.53
CA LYS A 178 -14.41 10.59 5.78
C LYS A 178 -15.68 10.10 6.47
N ALA A 179 -16.18 8.92 6.11
CA ALA A 179 -17.34 8.32 6.75
C ALA A 179 -17.09 7.93 8.22
N ILE A 180 -15.89 7.41 8.54
CA ILE A 180 -15.50 7.10 9.93
C ILE A 180 -15.33 8.39 10.76
N ASN A 181 -15.02 9.51 10.12
CA ASN A 181 -14.89 10.83 10.74
C ASN A 181 -13.84 10.87 11.86
N VAL A 182 -12.70 10.24 11.62
CA VAL A 182 -11.50 10.32 12.46
C VAL A 182 -10.43 11.08 11.70
N GLU A 183 -10.19 12.33 12.11
CA GLU A 183 -9.30 13.27 11.42
C GLU A 183 -7.92 12.69 11.13
N TYR A 184 -7.35 11.92 12.07
CA TYR A 184 -6.06 11.26 11.90
C TYR A 184 -6.04 10.31 10.69
N ILE A 185 -7.09 9.50 10.50
CA ILE A 185 -7.17 8.54 9.39
C ILE A 185 -7.30 9.29 8.06
N THR A 186 -8.16 10.29 8.00
CA THR A 186 -8.32 11.12 6.79
C THR A 186 -7.00 11.79 6.42
N ARG A 187 -6.32 12.41 7.40
CA ARG A 187 -5.01 13.04 7.21
C ARG A 187 -3.97 12.04 6.70
N TYR A 188 -3.86 10.87 7.31
CA TYR A 188 -2.96 9.80 6.85
C TYR A 188 -3.15 9.45 5.36
N ILE A 189 -4.40 9.38 4.91
CA ILE A 189 -4.72 9.08 3.51
C ILE A 189 -4.40 10.26 2.60
N ASN A 190 -4.71 11.49 3.01
CA ASN A 190 -4.36 12.69 2.23
C ASN A 190 -2.84 12.82 2.03
N GLU A 191 -2.06 12.61 3.10
CA GLU A 191 -0.59 12.59 3.04
C GLU A 191 -0.09 11.46 2.12
N SER A 192 -0.73 10.29 2.16
CA SER A 192 -0.37 9.13 1.31
C SER A 192 -0.66 9.36 -0.16
N ILE A 193 -1.74 10.08 -0.47
CA ILE A 193 -2.05 10.53 -1.83
C ILE A 193 -0.96 11.49 -2.32
N ASP A 194 -0.56 12.47 -1.50
CA ASP A 194 0.46 13.43 -1.89
C ASP A 194 1.83 12.77 -2.17
N ILE A 195 2.29 11.87 -1.30
CA ILE A 195 3.53 11.12 -1.53
C ILE A 195 3.44 10.27 -2.78
N THR A 196 2.30 9.61 -2.99
CA THR A 196 2.07 8.81 -4.20
C THR A 196 2.12 9.69 -5.45
N ASN A 197 1.51 10.87 -5.42
CA ASN A 197 1.56 11.84 -6.51
C ASN A 197 2.98 12.38 -6.77
N ILE A 198 3.79 12.62 -5.72
CA ILE A 198 5.20 12.99 -5.87
C ILE A 198 5.95 11.86 -6.59
N LYS A 199 5.83 10.62 -6.12
CA LYS A 199 6.49 9.46 -6.76
C LYS A 199 6.04 9.30 -8.22
N THR A 200 4.74 9.50 -8.49
CA THR A 200 4.19 9.45 -9.84
C THR A 200 4.77 10.54 -10.72
N MET A 201 4.83 11.80 -10.25
CA MET A 201 5.46 12.90 -10.98
C MET A 201 6.94 12.62 -11.30
N LEU A 202 7.73 12.19 -10.31
CA LEU A 202 9.14 11.84 -10.50
C LEU A 202 9.31 10.70 -11.52
N ARG A 203 8.43 9.69 -11.48
CA ARG A 203 8.43 8.58 -12.44
C ARG A 203 8.09 9.04 -13.85
N VAL A 204 7.05 9.87 -14.03
CA VAL A 204 6.66 10.44 -15.32
C VAL A 204 7.80 11.27 -15.91
N LYS A 205 8.43 12.12 -15.09
CA LYS A 205 9.60 12.92 -15.49
C LYS A 205 10.77 12.04 -15.93
N LYS A 206 11.08 10.99 -15.18
CA LYS A 206 12.12 9.99 -15.53
C LYS A 206 11.81 9.23 -16.82
N GLN A 207 10.53 9.00 -17.12
CA GLN A 207 10.06 8.32 -18.33
C GLN A 207 9.93 9.25 -19.55
N ASN A 208 10.22 10.55 -19.41
CA ASN A 208 9.99 11.57 -20.44
C ASN A 208 8.54 11.60 -20.97
N LYS A 209 7.57 11.26 -20.12
CA LYS A 209 6.15 11.42 -20.42
C LYS A 209 5.71 12.87 -20.13
N ASP A 210 4.65 13.33 -20.79
CA ASP A 210 4.23 14.73 -20.72
C ASP A 210 3.31 15.04 -19.53
N GLY A 211 3.02 16.33 -19.32
CA GLY A 211 2.13 16.78 -18.25
C GLY A 211 0.68 16.32 -18.40
N ARG A 212 0.21 16.02 -19.62
CA ARG A 212 -1.15 15.48 -19.83
C ARG A 212 -1.24 14.06 -19.32
N PHE A 213 -0.20 13.26 -19.55
CA PHE A 213 -0.10 11.94 -18.95
C PHE A 213 -0.07 12.04 -17.43
N LEU A 214 0.70 12.98 -16.85
CA LEU A 214 0.70 13.17 -15.40
C LEU A 214 -0.71 13.51 -14.87
N GLU A 215 -1.41 14.45 -15.51
CA GLU A 215 -2.75 14.88 -15.12
C GLU A 215 -3.75 13.71 -15.10
N SER A 216 -3.68 12.79 -16.06
CA SER A 216 -4.56 11.62 -16.10
C SER A 216 -4.30 10.61 -15.00
N VAL A 217 -3.10 10.61 -14.41
CA VAL A 217 -2.68 9.65 -13.38
C VAL A 217 -2.58 10.22 -11.97
N LEU A 218 -2.76 11.52 -11.80
CA LEU A 218 -2.78 12.14 -10.47
C LEU A 218 -4.00 11.68 -9.69
N ILE A 219 -3.76 11.36 -8.42
CA ILE A 219 -4.77 10.87 -7.49
C ILE A 219 -5.38 12.09 -6.79
N PRO A 220 -6.72 12.27 -6.84
CA PRO A 220 -7.37 13.39 -6.18
C PRO A 220 -7.43 13.20 -4.66
N GLY A 221 -7.63 14.31 -3.94
CA GLY A 221 -7.83 14.26 -2.49
C GLY A 221 -6.57 14.34 -1.63
N GLY A 222 -5.41 14.66 -2.23
CA GLY A 222 -4.22 15.07 -1.48
C GLY A 222 -4.36 16.47 -0.86
N THR A 223 -3.36 16.89 -0.09
CA THR A 223 -3.25 18.26 0.45
C THR A 223 -2.50 19.21 -0.50
N ILE A 224 -1.70 18.68 -1.42
CA ILE A 224 -0.95 19.45 -2.42
C ILE A 224 -1.84 19.67 -3.65
N ASN A 225 -1.92 20.92 -4.11
CA ASN A 225 -2.68 21.27 -5.30
C ASN A 225 -2.11 20.56 -6.54
N HIS A 226 -2.98 19.91 -7.33
CA HIS A 226 -2.61 19.21 -8.57
C HIS A 226 -1.77 20.06 -9.54
N ASN A 227 -2.08 21.35 -9.66
CA ASN A 227 -1.34 22.25 -10.55
C ASN A 227 0.14 22.36 -10.17
N LEU A 228 0.51 22.21 -8.89
CA LEU A 228 1.91 22.23 -8.47
C LEU A 228 2.69 21.05 -9.04
N PHE A 229 2.07 19.87 -9.17
CA PHE A 229 2.70 18.70 -9.80
C PHE A 229 2.88 18.91 -11.31
N ILE A 230 1.89 19.51 -11.97
CA ILE A 230 1.95 19.80 -13.41
C ILE A 230 3.02 20.86 -13.71
N GLU A 231 3.08 21.93 -12.92
CA GLU A 231 4.15 22.94 -13.00
C GLU A 231 5.52 22.31 -12.74
N GLY A 232 5.62 21.44 -11.73
CA GLY A 232 6.85 20.73 -11.34
C GLY A 232 7.46 19.84 -12.44
N MET A 233 6.68 19.45 -13.46
CA MET A 233 7.20 18.74 -14.63
C MET A 233 8.22 19.59 -15.40
N ASN A 234 7.99 20.90 -15.51
CA ASN A 234 8.83 21.82 -16.29
C ASN A 234 9.88 22.55 -15.45
N GLU A 235 9.84 22.41 -14.13
CA GLU A 235 10.74 23.09 -13.19
C GLU A 235 11.87 22.18 -12.71
N SER A 236 12.87 22.76 -12.05
CA SER A 236 13.87 21.96 -11.33
C SER A 236 13.25 21.38 -10.04
N LEU A 237 13.81 20.28 -9.52
CA LEU A 237 13.29 19.66 -8.30
C LEU A 237 13.46 20.57 -7.09
N GLU A 238 14.49 21.42 -7.05
CA GLU A 238 14.72 22.41 -6.00
C GLU A 238 13.59 23.44 -5.97
N ILE A 239 13.15 23.94 -7.13
CA ILE A 239 12.02 24.87 -7.24
C ILE A 239 10.74 24.19 -6.75
N PHE A 240 10.46 22.97 -7.22
CA PHE A 240 9.29 22.20 -6.78
C PHE A 240 9.29 21.97 -5.26
N THR A 241 10.42 21.59 -4.69
CA THR A 241 10.60 21.38 -3.23
C THR A 241 10.26 22.66 -2.43
N SER A 242 10.73 23.82 -2.90
CA SER A 242 10.43 25.10 -2.26
C SER A 242 8.94 25.44 -2.26
N LYS A 243 8.20 25.05 -3.31
CA LYS A 243 6.75 25.32 -3.43
C LYS A 243 5.92 24.46 -2.48
N ILE A 244 6.30 23.20 -2.27
CA ILE A 244 5.62 22.27 -1.36
C ILE A 244 6.06 22.43 0.11
N SER A 245 6.99 23.34 0.39
CA SER A 245 7.52 23.57 1.74
C SER A 245 6.50 24.07 2.77
N ARG A 246 5.33 24.54 2.31
CA ARG A 246 4.25 25.03 3.17
C ARG A 246 3.32 23.93 3.70
N THR A 247 3.51 22.68 3.30
CA THR A 247 2.70 21.57 3.82
C THR A 247 3.06 21.26 5.27
N PRO A 248 2.12 20.68 6.07
CA PRO A 248 2.38 20.34 7.47
C PRO A 248 3.56 19.36 7.68
N TYR A 249 3.83 18.54 6.68
CA TYR A 249 4.83 17.47 6.70
C TYR A 249 5.98 17.76 5.72
N SER A 250 6.26 19.05 5.48
CA SER A 250 7.30 19.49 4.54
C SER A 250 8.68 18.90 4.86
N LYS A 251 9.02 18.66 6.13
CA LYS A 251 10.30 18.05 6.51
C LYS A 251 10.54 16.70 5.84
N VAL A 252 9.55 15.79 5.85
CA VAL A 252 9.70 14.49 5.17
C VAL A 252 9.73 14.66 3.65
N LEU A 253 8.96 15.61 3.11
CA LEU A 253 8.99 15.91 1.67
C LEU A 253 10.38 16.36 1.19
N HIS A 254 11.06 17.20 1.97
CA HIS A 254 12.43 17.62 1.67
C HIS A 254 13.38 16.43 1.70
N ALA A 255 13.32 15.61 2.76
CA ALA A 255 14.17 14.43 2.87
C ALA A 255 13.98 13.46 1.69
N ILE A 256 12.72 13.22 1.29
CA ILE A 256 12.36 12.40 0.12
C ILE A 256 12.99 12.98 -1.15
N LEU A 257 12.83 14.28 -1.41
CA LEU A 257 13.32 14.89 -2.65
C LEU A 257 14.85 15.00 -2.66
N GLU A 258 15.49 15.27 -1.52
CA GLU A 258 16.96 15.27 -1.37
C GLU A 258 17.55 13.89 -1.66
N GLU A 259 16.99 12.83 -1.07
CA GLU A 259 17.41 11.45 -1.32
C GLU A 259 17.25 11.07 -2.79
N TYR A 260 16.14 11.48 -3.42
CA TYR A 260 15.92 11.26 -4.84
C TYR A 260 16.94 12.02 -5.71
N MET A 261 17.24 13.28 -5.38
CA MET A 261 18.25 14.07 -6.11
C MET A 261 19.65 13.47 -5.98
N ALA A 262 19.98 12.88 -4.82
CA ALA A 262 21.27 12.24 -4.57
C ALA A 262 21.42 10.88 -5.27
N THR A 263 20.36 10.06 -5.28
CA THR A 263 20.46 8.64 -5.69
C THR A 263 19.77 8.32 -7.01
N GLY A 264 18.80 9.14 -7.44
CA GLY A 264 17.89 8.84 -8.55
C GLY A 264 16.96 7.64 -8.30
N ASN A 265 16.94 7.12 -7.06
CA ASN A 265 16.18 5.94 -6.67
C ASN A 265 14.80 6.35 -6.13
N ILE A 266 13.75 5.79 -6.73
CA ILE A 266 12.36 6.04 -6.30
C ILE A 266 11.98 5.12 -5.13
N SER A 267 12.61 3.95 -4.99
CA SER A 267 12.23 2.99 -3.95
C SER A 267 12.68 3.41 -2.55
N SER A 268 13.74 4.20 -2.41
CA SER A 268 14.17 4.76 -1.11
C SER A 268 13.15 5.74 -0.53
N LEU A 269 12.28 6.31 -1.37
CA LEU A 269 11.23 7.24 -0.95
C LEU A 269 10.16 6.56 -0.08
N ASP A 270 9.85 5.30 -0.36
CA ASP A 270 8.90 4.51 0.44
C ASP A 270 9.42 4.35 1.87
N THR A 271 10.72 4.04 2.04
CA THR A 271 11.34 3.89 3.36
C THR A 271 11.32 5.19 4.17
N LEU A 272 11.65 6.34 3.55
CA LEU A 272 11.61 7.63 4.26
C LEU A 272 10.21 8.00 4.70
N TYR A 273 9.22 7.69 3.87
CA TYR A 273 7.83 7.93 4.18
C TYR A 273 7.30 7.01 5.30
N ASP A 274 7.60 5.72 5.20
CA ASP A 274 7.25 4.74 6.23
C ASP A 274 7.87 5.13 7.57
N ASN A 275 9.14 5.58 7.59
CA ASN A 275 9.79 6.07 8.81
C ASN A 275 9.08 7.29 9.40
N TYR A 276 8.74 8.28 8.57
CA TYR A 276 7.97 9.45 9.01
C TYR A 276 6.67 9.03 9.67
N PHE A 277 5.90 8.12 9.06
CA PHE A 277 4.68 7.63 9.69
C PHE A 277 4.90 6.82 10.94
N MET A 278 5.92 5.97 10.97
CA MET A 278 6.24 5.18 12.16
C MET A 278 6.64 6.05 13.35
N ASP A 279 7.22 7.22 13.10
CA ASP A 279 7.53 8.20 14.15
C ASP A 279 6.27 8.94 14.61
N HIS A 280 5.38 9.34 13.70
CA HIS A 280 4.15 10.06 14.04
C HIS A 280 3.04 9.15 14.59
N ALA A 281 3.08 7.84 14.32
CA ALA A 281 2.14 6.86 14.88
C ALA A 281 2.43 6.50 16.33
N LYS A 282 3.60 6.88 16.87
CA LYS A 282 4.00 6.63 18.26
C LYS A 282 3.51 7.72 19.22
N ASP A 283 3.21 8.91 18.71
CA ASP A 283 2.72 10.09 19.44
C ASP A 283 1.20 10.03 19.71
#